data_AF-A0A6T6NJH5-F1
#
_entry.id   AF-A0A6T6NJH5-F1
#
_cell.length_a   1.000
_cell.length_b   1.000
_cell.length_c   1.000
_cell.angle_alpha   90.00
_cell.angle_beta   90.00
_cell.angle_gamma   90.00
#
_symmetry.space_group_name_H-M   'P 1'
#
loop_
_entity.id
_entity.type
_entity.pdbx_description
1 polymer ?
#
loop_
_entity_poly.entity_id
_entity_poly.type
_entity_poly.pdbx_seq_one_letter_code
_entity_poly.pdbx_strand_id
1 'polypeptide(L)'
;TELEQKAKKWAKMVKQKYATKRKFGFVDLQKEDLPPEHLRKLVKDHGDMTSKKFRRDKRVYLGALKYVPHAVLKLLENMPMPWEQVRFVNVLYHITGALTFVNEVPRVIEPVYIAQWGTMWIMMRREKRDRRHFRRVRFPPFDDEEPPLDYGDNVVDVDP
;
A
#
# COMPACT_ATOMS: atom_id res chain seq x y z
N THR A 1 -28.21 12.21 51.65
CA THR A 1 -27.36 11.06 51.24
C THR A 1 -27.87 10.32 50.00
N GLU A 2 -29.17 10.22 49.71
CA GLU A 2 -29.67 9.71 48.40
C GLU A 2 -29.73 10.76 47.28
N LEU A 3 -30.13 12.00 47.61
CA LEU A 3 -30.27 13.09 46.64
C LEU A 3 -28.94 13.46 45.97
N GLU A 4 -27.83 13.46 46.72
CA GLU A 4 -26.49 13.68 46.17
C GLU A 4 -26.08 12.58 45.18
N GLN A 5 -26.42 11.32 45.47
CA GLN A 5 -26.13 10.21 44.56
C GLN A 5 -26.96 10.34 43.27
N LYS A 6 -28.22 10.75 43.37
CA LYS A 6 -29.08 11.04 42.23
C LYS A 6 -28.54 12.19 41.38
N ALA A 7 -28.07 13.27 42.03
CA ALA A 7 -27.44 14.41 41.36
C ALA A 7 -26.14 14.02 40.64
N LYS A 8 -25.26 13.22 41.28
CA LYS A 8 -24.04 12.70 40.64
C LYS A 8 -24.35 11.80 39.45
N LYS A 9 -25.35 10.92 39.56
CA LYS A 9 -25.81 10.08 38.44
C LYS A 9 -26.36 10.92 37.28
N TRP A 10 -27.17 11.94 37.58
CA TRP A 10 -27.68 12.87 36.58
C TRP A 10 -26.55 13.62 35.87
N ALA A 11 -25.61 14.19 36.61
CA ALA A 11 -24.46 14.90 36.05
C ALA A 11 -23.61 13.99 35.13
N LYS A 12 -23.38 12.73 35.52
CA LYS A 12 -22.68 11.74 34.69
C LYS A 12 -23.45 11.45 33.39
N MET A 13 -24.77 11.29 33.49
CA MET A 13 -25.65 11.04 32.34
C MET A 13 -25.65 12.22 31.36
N VAL A 14 -25.82 13.45 31.86
CA VAL A 14 -25.80 14.67 31.04
C VAL A 14 -24.44 14.85 30.37
N LYS A 15 -23.34 14.65 31.10
CA LYS A 15 -21.97 14.73 30.55
C LYS A 15 -21.74 13.72 29.43
N GLN A 16 -22.26 12.51 29.54
CA GLN A 16 -22.17 11.49 28.49
C GLN A 16 -23.11 11.79 27.31
N LYS A 17 -24.34 12.23 27.59
CA LYS A 17 -25.36 12.52 26.57
C LYS A 17 -24.95 13.66 25.66
N TYR A 18 -24.41 14.74 26.23
CA TYR A 18 -23.97 15.93 25.51
C TYR A 18 -22.44 16.00 25.31
N ALA A 19 -21.78 14.83 25.34
CA ALA A 19 -20.36 14.74 25.00
C ALA A 19 -20.12 15.26 23.58
N THR A 20 -18.96 15.87 23.33
CA THR A 20 -18.58 16.41 22.02
C THR A 20 -18.67 15.39 20.90
N LYS A 21 -18.36 14.11 21.19
CA LYS A 21 -18.48 12.96 20.28
C LYS A 21 -19.92 12.64 19.83
N ARG A 22 -20.93 13.19 20.50
CA ARG A 22 -22.36 12.99 20.20
C ARG A 22 -23.03 14.23 19.62
N LYS A 23 -22.26 15.30 19.37
CA LYS A 23 -22.78 16.49 18.68
C LYS A 23 -23.14 16.12 17.24
N PHE A 24 -24.21 16.73 16.74
CA PHE A 24 -24.56 16.64 15.33
C PHE A 24 -23.40 17.20 14.49
N GLY A 25 -22.99 16.47 13.45
CA GLY A 25 -21.81 16.81 12.65
C GLY A 25 -20.46 16.43 13.27
N PHE A 26 -20.44 15.62 14.33
CA PHE A 26 -19.18 15.04 14.82
C PHE A 26 -18.62 14.08 13.77
N VAL A 27 -17.42 14.39 13.28
CA VAL A 27 -16.63 13.51 12.42
C VAL A 27 -15.73 12.70 13.33
N ASP A 28 -15.79 11.38 13.19
CA ASP A 28 -14.94 10.49 13.97
C ASP A 28 -13.48 10.63 13.56
N LEU A 29 -12.59 10.11 14.39
CA LEU A 29 -11.15 10.17 14.12
C LEU A 29 -10.83 9.47 12.79
N GLN A 30 -9.94 10.10 12.03
CA GLN A 30 -9.42 9.52 10.79
C GLN A 30 -8.74 8.18 11.09
N LYS A 31 -8.89 7.22 10.18
CA LYS A 31 -8.17 5.95 10.29
C LYS A 31 -6.68 6.23 10.17
N GLU A 32 -5.92 5.79 11.18
CA GLU A 32 -4.47 5.84 11.16
C GLU A 32 -3.91 4.67 10.36
N ASP A 33 -2.66 4.82 9.93
CA ASP A 33 -1.94 3.80 9.19
C ASP A 33 -1.65 2.59 10.07
N LEU A 34 -1.80 1.41 9.48
CA LEU A 34 -1.51 0.14 10.13
C LEU A 34 -0.04 -0.25 9.91
N PRO A 35 0.55 -1.08 10.78
CA PRO A 35 1.90 -1.57 10.60
C PRO A 35 2.03 -2.35 9.27
N PRO A 36 3.12 -2.16 8.51
CA PRO A 36 3.30 -2.81 7.20
C PRO A 36 3.34 -4.35 7.30
N GLU A 37 3.76 -4.90 8.44
CA GLU A 37 3.80 -6.34 8.70
C GLU A 37 2.40 -6.96 8.70
N HIS A 38 1.37 -6.19 9.06
CA HIS A 38 0.00 -6.68 9.08
C HIS A 38 -0.44 -7.12 7.68
N LEU A 39 -0.20 -6.28 6.67
CA LEU A 39 -0.54 -6.61 5.28
C LEU A 39 0.30 -7.79 4.77
N ARG A 40 1.62 -7.78 5.02
CA ARG A 40 2.53 -8.85 4.59
C ARG A 40 2.13 -10.20 5.15
N LYS A 41 1.89 -10.27 6.46
CA LYS A 41 1.43 -11.47 7.15
C LYS A 41 0.11 -11.96 6.57
N LEU A 42 -0.81 -11.05 6.33
CA LEU A 42 -2.13 -11.41 5.85
C LEU A 42 -2.07 -12.05 4.46
N VAL A 43 -1.28 -11.50 3.53
CA VAL A 43 -1.08 -12.07 2.20
C VAL A 43 -0.41 -13.45 2.30
N LYS A 44 0.63 -13.59 3.16
CA LYS A 44 1.32 -14.86 3.41
C LYS A 44 0.39 -15.93 4.00
N ASP A 45 -0.49 -15.55 4.92
CA ASP A 45 -1.44 -16.46 5.56
C ASP A 45 -2.52 -16.97 4.58
N HIS A 46 -3.00 -16.12 3.66
CA HIS A 46 -4.01 -16.50 2.66
C HIS A 46 -3.44 -17.33 1.51
N GLY A 47 -2.20 -17.02 1.10
CA GLY A 47 -1.46 -17.76 0.06
C GLY A 47 -2.27 -17.94 -1.22
N ASP A 48 -2.31 -19.18 -1.71
CA ASP A 48 -3.03 -19.60 -2.91
C ASP A 48 -4.52 -19.94 -2.68
N MET A 49 -5.06 -19.66 -1.48
CA MET A 49 -6.44 -19.94 -1.10
C MET A 49 -6.84 -21.44 -1.19
N THR A 50 -5.89 -22.37 -1.19
CA THR A 50 -6.18 -23.82 -1.14
C THR A 50 -6.73 -24.27 0.21
N SER A 51 -6.30 -23.62 1.30
CA SER A 51 -6.72 -23.94 2.67
C SER A 51 -8.23 -23.76 2.88
N LYS A 52 -8.85 -24.75 3.54
CA LYS A 52 -10.27 -24.70 3.92
C LYS A 52 -10.59 -23.58 4.92
N LYS A 53 -9.59 -23.07 5.65
CA LYS A 53 -9.74 -21.99 6.65
C LYS A 53 -10.32 -20.72 6.02
N PHE A 54 -9.87 -20.37 4.81
CA PHE A 54 -10.24 -19.13 4.12
C PHE A 54 -11.34 -19.34 3.06
N ARG A 55 -12.16 -20.39 3.19
CA ARG A 55 -13.22 -20.71 2.22
C ARG A 55 -14.23 -19.57 2.04
N ARG A 56 -14.50 -18.81 3.10
CA ARG A 56 -15.45 -17.68 3.07
C ARG A 56 -14.92 -16.50 2.25
N ASP A 57 -13.61 -16.30 2.25
CA ASP A 57 -12.97 -15.14 1.61
C ASP A 57 -12.78 -15.34 0.11
N LYS A 58 -12.82 -16.57 -0.41
CA LYS A 58 -12.73 -16.88 -1.86
C LYS A 58 -13.69 -16.06 -2.72
N ARG A 59 -14.92 -15.84 -2.23
CA ARG A 59 -15.92 -15.02 -2.94
C ARG A 59 -15.49 -13.55 -3.06
N VAL A 60 -14.82 -13.03 -2.05
CA VAL A 60 -14.34 -11.64 -2.01
C VAL A 60 -13.19 -11.47 -3.00
N TYR A 61 -12.25 -12.42 -3.07
CA TYR A 61 -11.16 -12.40 -4.05
C TYR A 61 -11.69 -12.38 -5.49
N LEU A 62 -12.69 -13.20 -5.81
CA LEU A 62 -13.34 -13.16 -7.13
C LEU A 62 -14.04 -11.83 -7.40
N GLY A 63 -14.69 -11.24 -6.40
CA GLY A 63 -15.30 -9.91 -6.53
C GLY A 63 -14.29 -8.78 -6.74
N ALA A 64 -13.10 -8.92 -6.15
CA ALA A 64 -12.02 -7.94 -6.28
C ALA A 64 -11.43 -7.87 -7.69
N LEU A 65 -11.54 -8.95 -8.48
CA LEU A 65 -11.04 -9.00 -9.87
C LEU A 65 -11.57 -7.84 -10.74
N LYS A 66 -12.80 -7.38 -10.49
CA LYS A 66 -13.40 -6.22 -11.16
C LYS A 66 -12.53 -4.95 -11.05
N TYR A 67 -11.80 -4.79 -9.95
CA TYR A 67 -11.03 -3.58 -9.64
C TYR A 67 -9.53 -3.73 -9.91
N VAL A 68 -9.08 -4.90 -10.36
CA VAL A 68 -7.68 -5.14 -10.71
C VAL A 68 -7.15 -4.15 -11.75
N PRO A 69 -7.89 -3.76 -12.82
CA PRO A 69 -7.39 -2.76 -13.75
C PRO A 69 -7.06 -1.42 -13.09
N HIS A 70 -7.83 -1.02 -12.07
CA HIS A 70 -7.56 0.21 -11.32
C HIS A 70 -6.34 0.06 -10.42
N ALA A 71 -6.18 -1.09 -9.75
CA ALA A 71 -4.98 -1.36 -8.94
C ALA A 71 -3.70 -1.36 -9.79
N VAL A 72 -3.74 -1.99 -10.97
CA VAL A 72 -2.62 -2.01 -11.92
C VAL A 72 -2.29 -0.60 -12.42
N LEU A 73 -3.30 0.20 -12.76
CA LEU A 73 -3.09 1.59 -13.18
C LEU A 73 -2.34 2.38 -12.09
N LYS A 74 -2.83 2.34 -10.84
CA LYS A 74 -2.22 3.05 -9.72
C LYS A 74 -0.80 2.56 -9.39
N LEU A 75 -0.54 1.27 -9.60
CA LEU A 75 0.79 0.67 -9.41
C LEU A 75 1.78 1.18 -10.47
N LEU A 76 1.40 1.15 -11.75
CA LEU A 76 2.25 1.60 -12.86
C LEU A 76 2.46 3.12 -12.86
N GLU A 77 1.45 3.88 -12.44
CA GLU A 77 1.55 5.33 -12.29
C GLU A 77 2.66 5.73 -11.30
N ASN A 78 2.86 4.93 -10.25
CA ASN A 78 3.80 5.22 -9.16
C ASN A 78 5.15 4.47 -9.29
N MET A 79 5.53 4.02 -10.49
CA MET A 79 6.84 3.40 -10.71
C MET A 79 7.99 4.29 -10.19
N PRO A 80 9.00 3.70 -9.51
CA PRO A 80 10.17 4.45 -9.07
C PRO A 80 10.94 4.97 -10.28
N MET A 81 11.43 6.22 -10.16
CA MET A 81 12.20 6.84 -11.23
C MET A 81 13.64 6.32 -11.23
N PRO A 82 14.40 6.36 -12.35
CA PRO A 82 15.74 5.76 -12.43
C PRO A 82 16.80 6.32 -11.47
N TRP A 83 16.55 7.50 -10.89
CA TRP A 83 17.41 8.14 -9.89
C TRP A 83 16.98 7.84 -8.44
N GLU A 84 15.89 7.08 -8.24
CA GLU A 84 15.40 6.63 -6.94
C GLU A 84 15.77 5.15 -6.75
N GLN A 85 16.43 4.79 -5.65
CA GLN A 85 16.69 3.39 -5.32
C GLN A 85 15.44 2.68 -4.81
N VAL A 86 14.73 3.34 -3.87
CA VAL A 86 13.52 2.81 -3.24
C VAL A 86 12.48 3.92 -3.21
N ARG A 87 11.23 3.56 -3.51
CA ARG A 87 10.07 4.44 -3.34
C ARG A 87 9.07 3.78 -2.40
N PHE A 88 8.82 4.42 -1.26
CA PHE A 88 7.73 4.05 -0.36
C PHE A 88 6.45 4.75 -0.79
N VAL A 89 5.36 3.99 -0.89
CA VAL A 89 4.06 4.49 -1.31
C VAL A 89 2.99 4.10 -0.31
N ASN A 90 2.01 4.98 -0.10
CA ASN A 90 0.85 4.67 0.71
C ASN A 90 -0.05 3.66 0.00
N VAL A 91 -0.48 2.63 0.73
CA VAL A 91 -1.29 1.53 0.19
C VAL A 91 -2.62 1.47 0.92
N LEU A 92 -3.71 1.37 0.16
CA LEU A 92 -5.03 1.03 0.65
C LEU A 92 -5.33 -0.43 0.30
N TYR A 93 -5.54 -1.27 1.30
CA TYR A 93 -5.74 -2.70 1.12
C TYR A 93 -7.06 -3.19 1.69
N HIS A 94 -7.60 -4.26 1.11
CA HIS A 94 -8.78 -4.94 1.66
C HIS A 94 -8.41 -5.67 2.95
N ILE A 95 -9.30 -5.71 3.95
CA ILE A 95 -9.03 -6.34 5.26
C ILE A 95 -8.68 -7.83 5.16
N THR A 96 -9.07 -8.51 4.08
CA THR A 96 -8.70 -9.91 3.79
C THR A 96 -7.56 -10.04 2.78
N GLY A 97 -6.90 -8.95 2.38
CA GLY A 97 -5.76 -8.99 1.43
C GLY A 97 -6.15 -9.34 -0.01
N ALA A 98 -7.45 -9.29 -0.32
CA ALA A 98 -7.96 -9.63 -1.65
C ALA A 98 -7.45 -8.70 -2.76
N LEU A 99 -7.16 -7.45 -2.43
CA LEU A 99 -6.63 -6.46 -3.35
C LEU A 99 -5.93 -5.33 -2.59
N THR A 100 -4.92 -4.75 -3.22
CA THR A 100 -4.12 -3.64 -2.72
C THR A 100 -4.05 -2.54 -3.78
N PHE A 101 -4.39 -1.31 -3.41
CA PHE A 101 -4.28 -0.12 -4.24
C PHE A 101 -3.16 0.78 -3.74
N VAL A 102 -2.39 1.36 -4.65
CA VAL A 102 -1.52 2.49 -4.30
C VAL A 102 -2.39 3.74 -4.19
N ASN A 103 -2.43 4.35 -3.00
CA ASN A 103 -3.29 5.49 -2.69
C ASN A 103 -2.56 6.83 -2.83
N GLU A 104 -1.83 7.00 -3.93
CA GLU A 104 -1.04 8.20 -4.20
C GLU A 104 -1.13 8.62 -5.65
N VAL A 105 -1.02 9.92 -5.90
CA VAL A 105 -0.86 10.50 -7.25
C VAL A 105 0.53 11.12 -7.29
N PRO A 106 1.42 10.70 -8.20
CA PRO A 106 2.78 11.20 -8.26
C PRO A 106 2.77 12.64 -8.79
N ARG A 107 2.92 13.60 -7.88
CA ARG A 107 3.04 15.01 -8.23
C ARG A 107 4.51 15.37 -8.35
N VAL A 108 4.90 15.89 -9.51
CA VAL A 108 6.28 16.30 -9.78
C VAL A 108 6.31 17.78 -10.13
N ILE A 109 7.39 18.46 -9.75
CA ILE A 109 7.66 19.84 -10.16
C ILE A 109 8.26 19.78 -11.57
N GLU A 110 7.52 20.28 -12.55
CA GLU A 110 7.86 20.16 -13.97
C GLU A 110 9.32 20.54 -14.33
N PRO A 111 9.84 21.73 -13.97
CA PRO A 111 11.21 22.09 -14.34
C PRO A 111 12.26 21.17 -13.69
N VAL A 112 12.02 20.68 -12.47
CA VAL A 112 12.91 19.74 -11.79
C VAL A 112 12.87 18.38 -12.48
N TYR A 113 11.68 17.92 -12.84
CA TYR A 113 11.49 16.63 -13.51
C TYR A 113 12.19 16.61 -14.89
N ILE A 114 12.06 17.69 -15.67
CA ILE A 114 12.76 17.83 -16.96
C ILE A 114 14.28 17.82 -16.75
N ALA A 115 14.78 18.54 -15.74
CA ALA A 115 16.21 18.57 -15.44
C ALA A 115 16.75 17.18 -15.02
N GLN A 116 16.01 16.44 -14.18
CA GLN A 116 16.36 15.07 -13.79
C GLN A 116 16.46 14.14 -15.00
N TRP A 117 15.47 14.16 -15.90
CA TRP A 117 15.51 13.38 -17.13
C TRP A 117 16.64 13.80 -18.08
N GLY A 118 16.94 15.10 -18.17
CA GLY A 118 18.09 15.60 -18.92
C GLY A 118 19.42 15.05 -18.38
N THR A 119 19.53 14.93 -17.05
CA THR A 119 20.70 14.33 -16.39
C THR A 119 20.80 12.84 -16.72
N MET A 120 19.69 12.10 -16.63
CA MET A 120 19.62 10.68 -17.01
C MET A 120 19.99 10.44 -18.46
N TRP A 121 19.51 11.29 -19.38
CA TRP A 121 19.84 11.20 -20.80
C TRP A 121 21.34 11.26 -21.06
N ILE A 122 22.04 12.21 -20.43
CA ILE A 122 23.50 12.34 -20.57
C ILE A 122 24.21 11.12 -19.98
N MET A 123 23.79 10.66 -18.79
CA MET A 123 24.36 9.49 -18.12
C MET A 123 24.20 8.22 -18.97
N MET A 124 22.99 7.93 -19.46
CA MET A 124 22.72 6.75 -20.27
C MET A 124 23.47 6.77 -21.61
N ARG A 125 23.61 7.94 -22.25
CA ARG A 125 24.41 8.08 -23.48
C ARG A 125 25.89 7.81 -23.23
N ARG A 126 26.43 8.30 -22.11
CA ARG A 126 27.81 8.06 -21.72
C ARG A 126 28.03 6.57 -21.44
N GLU A 127 27.15 5.95 -20.67
CA GLU A 127 27.21 4.51 -20.37
C GLU A 127 27.16 3.66 -21.64
N LYS A 128 26.26 3.97 -22.57
CA LYS A 128 26.16 3.27 -23.86
C LYS A 128 27.40 3.44 -24.74
N ARG A 129 28.09 4.58 -24.67
CA ARG A 129 29.33 4.85 -25.41
C ARG A 129 30.53 4.13 -24.80
N ASP A 130 30.65 4.16 -23.48
CA ASP A 130 31.86 3.72 -22.77
C ASP A 130 31.86 2.20 -22.48
N ARG A 131 30.67 1.58 -22.35
CA ARG A 131 30.55 0.15 -22.05
C ARG A 131 30.71 -0.73 -23.29
N ARG A 132 31.72 -1.62 -23.27
CA ARG A 132 32.03 -2.54 -24.38
C ARG A 132 30.95 -3.60 -24.64
N HIS A 133 30.40 -4.20 -23.60
CA HIS A 133 29.34 -5.21 -23.71
C HIS A 133 28.16 -4.84 -22.82
N PHE A 134 27.05 -4.47 -23.46
CA PHE A 134 25.78 -4.20 -22.80
C PHE A 134 24.84 -5.40 -23.01
N ARG A 135 24.71 -6.23 -21.97
CA ARG A 135 23.77 -7.36 -21.98
C ARG A 135 22.39 -6.84 -21.58
N ARG A 136 21.40 -7.06 -22.44
CA ARG A 136 20.00 -6.76 -22.13
C ARG A 136 19.43 -7.84 -21.21
N VAL A 137 18.48 -7.45 -20.38
CA VAL A 137 17.66 -8.39 -19.62
C VAL A 137 16.89 -9.30 -20.58
N ARG A 138 16.64 -10.54 -20.16
CA ARG A 138 15.79 -11.48 -20.90
C ARG A 138 14.34 -11.29 -20.45
N PHE A 139 13.42 -11.44 -21.39
CA PHE A 139 11.99 -11.40 -21.14
C PHE A 139 11.39 -12.74 -21.56
N PRO A 140 10.54 -13.37 -20.72
CA PRO A 140 10.23 -12.98 -19.33
C PRO A 140 11.44 -13.14 -18.39
N PRO A 141 11.53 -12.34 -17.30
CA PRO A 141 12.64 -12.42 -16.35
C PRO A 141 12.61 -13.67 -15.46
N PHE A 142 11.43 -14.25 -15.24
CA PHE A 142 11.19 -15.45 -14.44
C PHE A 142 10.55 -16.54 -15.32
N ASP A 143 10.70 -17.80 -14.93
CA ASP A 143 10.07 -18.94 -15.60
C ASP A 143 8.57 -19.06 -15.22
N ASP A 144 7.77 -19.67 -16.07
CA ASP A 144 6.30 -19.76 -15.87
C ASP A 144 5.93 -20.67 -14.68
N GLU A 145 6.78 -21.65 -14.34
CA GLU A 145 6.60 -22.59 -13.22
C GLU A 145 7.19 -22.07 -11.90
N GLU A 146 7.93 -20.96 -11.93
CA GLU A 146 8.52 -20.38 -10.72
C GLU A 146 7.46 -19.62 -9.90
N PRO A 147 7.28 -19.95 -8.60
CA PRO A 147 6.34 -19.22 -7.76
C PRO A 147 6.83 -17.78 -7.53
N PRO A 148 5.91 -16.81 -7.33
CA PRO A 148 6.29 -15.45 -7.00
C PRO A 148 7.18 -15.39 -5.74
N LEU A 149 8.28 -14.66 -5.85
CA LEU A 149 9.25 -14.47 -4.77
C LEU A 149 8.64 -13.65 -3.62
N ASP A 150 8.77 -14.12 -2.37
CA ASP A 150 8.34 -13.36 -1.19
C ASP A 150 9.31 -12.19 -0.94
N TYR A 151 8.75 -10.98 -0.79
CA TYR A 151 9.50 -9.76 -0.51
C TYR A 151 10.17 -9.84 0.87
N GLY A 152 9.46 -10.38 1.88
CA GLY A 152 9.94 -10.43 3.26
C GLY A 152 11.22 -11.25 3.42
N ASP A 153 11.30 -12.38 2.73
CA ASP A 153 12.40 -13.34 2.90
C ASP A 153 13.59 -13.04 1.96
N ASN A 154 13.37 -12.35 0.83
CA ASN A 154 14.39 -12.23 -0.23
C ASN A 154 14.83 -10.80 -0.56
N VAL A 155 14.05 -9.77 -0.21
CA VAL A 155 14.31 -8.40 -0.68
C VAL A 155 14.52 -7.41 0.46
N VAL A 156 13.90 -7.61 1.63
CA VAL A 156 13.96 -6.65 2.76
C VAL A 156 15.39 -6.39 3.24
N ASP A 157 16.22 -7.43 3.32
CA ASP A 157 17.57 -7.36 3.90
C ASP A 157 18.68 -7.13 2.86
N VAL A 158 18.31 -6.93 1.58
CA VAL A 158 19.26 -6.76 0.48
C VAL A 158 19.37 -5.27 0.14
N ASP A 159 20.60 -4.75 0.14
CA ASP A 159 20.86 -3.37 -0.26
C ASP A 159 20.50 -3.15 -1.75
N PRO A 160 19.76 -2.07 -2.07
CA PRO A 160 19.28 -1.77 -3.42
C PRO A 160 20.29 -1.09 -4.36
#